data_AF-A0A7R9GW84-F1
#
_entry.id   AF-A0A7R9GW84-F1
#
_cell.length_a   1.000
_cell.length_b   1.000
_cell.length_c   1.000
_cell.angle_alpha   90.00
_cell.angle_beta   90.00
_cell.angle_gamma   90.00
#
_symmetry.space_group_name_H-M   'P 1'
#
loop_
_entity.id
_entity.type
_entity.pdbx_description
1 polymer ?
#
loop_
_entity_poly.entity_id
_entity_poly.type
_entity_poly.pdbx_seq_one_letter_code
_entity_poly.pdbx_strand_id
1 'polypeptide(L)'
;MLTYEEKELDIIFNEDDLPYEEEILRNPFSVKHWLRYIEHKKGSSRQTVNIIYERALKELPGSYKLWYNYLKLRRRQVKGRCITDPSYQDINNTFERSLVFMHKMPRIWLDYCQCLMDQCRITRTRQVFDRALRALPITQHHRVWPLYLKFICRHDIPETAVRVFRRYLKLCPEDAEDYIEYLSSIGRLDEAAVKLAHIVNKEDFVSKHGKSNHQLWNELCELTSKNPHKVRSLNVDAIIRGGLRRYTDQLGHLWNSLADYYVRSGLFERARDIYEEAIQTVTTVRDFTQVFDAYAQFEELSLNKRMEEATNNTTEEDDVDLELRLARFEHLMERRLLLLNSVLLRQNPHNVQEWHKRVKLYEGSPHDIIHTYTEAVQTVEPRLAVGRLHTLWVAFSRFYEGAGQIDDARVVFEKATHVAYVKVDDLASVWCEWAEMEIRHENYEEALQLMQKATVMPPRKVAYHDESETVQMRLYKSLKVWSMYADLEESFGTFKTCKAVYDRIIDLKIATPQIIINYGLFLEEHQYFEEAFRAYEKGIALFKWPNVYDIWNTYLTKFLGRYGGSKLERARDLFEQCLEHCPDNFAKGLFDHTHHKQTLLVSFLF
;
A
#
# COMPACT_ATOMS: atom_id res chain seq x y z
N MET A 1 -47.84 38.44 -43.62
CA MET A 1 -48.02 39.83 -44.07
C MET A 1 -48.27 40.69 -42.84
N LEU A 2 -47.25 41.44 -42.41
CA LEU A 2 -47.40 42.55 -41.47
C LEU A 2 -46.83 43.75 -42.24
N THR A 3 -47.73 44.55 -42.76
CA THR A 3 -47.47 45.83 -43.43
C THR A 3 -46.91 46.79 -42.39
N TYR A 4 -45.59 46.91 -42.34
CA TYR A 4 -44.96 48.10 -41.77
C TYR A 4 -45.15 49.21 -42.79
N GLU A 5 -45.86 50.27 -42.39
CA GLU A 5 -45.81 51.54 -43.10
C GLU A 5 -44.33 51.95 -43.22
N GLU A 6 -43.81 51.93 -44.45
CA GLU A 6 -42.54 52.57 -44.79
C GLU A 6 -42.71 54.07 -44.56
N LYS A 7 -42.40 54.53 -43.35
CA LYS A 7 -41.97 55.93 -43.20
C LYS A 7 -40.66 56.04 -43.96
N GLU A 8 -40.73 56.55 -45.18
CA GLU A 8 -39.58 57.09 -45.92
C GLU A 8 -38.93 58.15 -45.02
N LEU A 9 -37.89 57.73 -44.29
CA LEU A 9 -37.04 58.63 -43.54
C LEU A 9 -36.09 59.27 -44.55
N ASP A 10 -36.49 60.44 -45.04
CA ASP A 10 -35.69 61.25 -45.95
C ASP A 10 -34.29 61.49 -45.40
N ILE A 11 -33.29 61.11 -46.20
CA ILE A 11 -31.89 61.40 -45.94
C ILE A 11 -31.67 62.85 -46.39
N ILE A 12 -31.22 63.71 -45.48
CA ILE A 12 -30.62 65.00 -45.86
C ILE A 12 -29.25 64.67 -46.45
N PHE A 13 -29.15 64.65 -47.77
CA PHE A 13 -27.89 64.50 -48.50
C PHE A 13 -27.12 65.82 -48.42
N ASN A 14 -25.86 65.77 -47.98
CA ASN A 14 -24.96 66.91 -48.12
C ASN A 14 -24.21 66.80 -49.45
N GLU A 15 -23.77 67.93 -50.02
CA GLU A 15 -22.99 67.95 -51.28
C GLU A 15 -21.72 67.06 -51.23
N ASP A 16 -21.18 66.85 -50.03
CA ASP A 16 -20.03 65.96 -49.76
C ASP A 16 -20.32 64.45 -49.95
N ASP A 17 -21.60 64.06 -50.04
CA ASP A 17 -22.02 62.66 -50.20
C ASP A 17 -22.17 62.24 -51.67
N LEU A 18 -22.28 63.22 -52.57
CA LEU A 18 -22.55 63.05 -54.00
C LEU A 18 -21.48 62.20 -54.71
N PRO A 19 -20.17 62.36 -54.44
CA PRO A 19 -19.13 61.51 -55.05
C PRO A 19 -19.27 60.04 -54.66
N TYR A 20 -19.67 59.75 -53.42
CA TYR A 20 -19.81 58.38 -52.92
C TYR A 20 -21.10 57.72 -53.40
N GLU A 21 -22.19 58.47 -53.53
CA GLU A 21 -23.45 57.99 -54.12
C GLU A 21 -23.29 57.67 -55.62
N GLU A 22 -22.54 58.49 -56.37
CA GLU A 22 -22.17 58.18 -57.76
C GLU A 22 -21.30 56.92 -57.87
N GLU A 23 -20.33 56.73 -56.97
CA GLU A 23 -19.51 55.52 -56.92
C GLU A 23 -20.34 54.26 -56.61
N ILE A 24 -21.35 54.37 -55.75
CA ILE A 24 -22.27 53.30 -55.40
C ILE A 24 -23.21 52.96 -56.57
N LEU A 25 -23.76 53.97 -57.25
CA LEU A 25 -24.61 53.77 -58.43
C LEU A 25 -23.83 53.13 -59.59
N ARG A 26 -22.56 53.51 -59.77
CA ARG A 26 -21.66 52.91 -60.77
C ARG A 26 -21.29 51.47 -60.42
N ASN A 27 -21.10 51.14 -59.14
CA ASN A 27 -20.70 49.81 -58.69
C ASN A 27 -21.51 49.28 -57.48
N PRO A 28 -22.80 48.93 -57.67
CA PRO A 28 -23.69 48.56 -56.56
C PRO A 28 -23.24 47.28 -55.81
N PHE A 29 -22.58 46.35 -56.51
CA PHE A 29 -22.19 45.06 -55.95
C PHE A 29 -20.82 45.05 -55.25
N SER A 30 -20.12 46.19 -55.18
CA SER A 30 -18.79 46.26 -54.55
C SER A 30 -18.87 46.65 -53.08
N VAL A 31 -18.54 45.69 -52.21
CA VAL A 31 -18.46 45.90 -50.75
C VAL A 31 -17.49 47.02 -50.35
N LYS A 32 -16.44 47.30 -51.15
CA LYS A 32 -15.44 48.32 -50.82
C LYS A 32 -15.99 49.74 -50.89
N HIS A 33 -16.78 50.06 -51.91
CA HIS A 33 -17.36 51.40 -52.09
C HIS A 33 -18.39 51.69 -51.00
N TRP A 34 -19.25 50.71 -50.69
CA TRP A 34 -20.16 50.80 -49.54
C TRP A 34 -19.44 51.03 -48.21
N LEU A 35 -18.33 50.33 -47.94
CA LEU A 35 -17.56 50.52 -46.71
C LEU A 35 -16.89 51.91 -46.63
N ARG A 36 -16.42 52.48 -47.74
CA ARG A 36 -15.87 53.84 -47.80
C ARG A 36 -16.93 54.89 -47.50
N TYR A 37 -18.11 54.74 -48.09
CA TYR A 37 -19.23 55.65 -47.83
C TYR A 37 -19.68 55.60 -46.37
N ILE A 38 -19.73 54.40 -45.80
CA ILE A 38 -20.00 54.20 -44.37
C ILE A 38 -18.92 54.83 -43.49
N GLU A 39 -17.65 54.75 -43.89
CA GLU A 39 -16.52 55.34 -43.17
C GLU A 39 -16.57 56.85 -43.14
N HIS A 40 -16.89 57.48 -44.27
CA HIS A 40 -17.15 58.92 -44.37
C HIS A 40 -18.27 59.36 -43.41
N LYS A 41 -19.36 58.58 -43.33
CA LYS A 41 -20.52 58.88 -42.49
C LYS A 41 -20.43 58.41 -41.03
N LYS A 42 -19.30 57.88 -40.56
CA LYS A 42 -19.13 57.40 -39.16
C LYS A 42 -19.41 58.49 -38.11
N GLY A 43 -19.25 59.77 -38.45
CA GLY A 43 -19.51 60.91 -37.56
C GLY A 43 -20.95 61.44 -37.55
N SER A 44 -21.82 60.97 -38.44
CA SER A 44 -23.19 61.48 -38.61
C SER A 44 -24.22 60.79 -37.68
N SER A 45 -25.49 61.21 -37.76
CA SER A 45 -26.59 60.64 -36.95
C SER A 45 -26.64 59.11 -37.07
N ARG A 46 -26.88 58.46 -35.93
CA ARG A 46 -26.94 57.00 -35.79
C ARG A 46 -27.98 56.36 -36.74
N GLN A 47 -29.06 57.08 -37.04
CA GLN A 47 -30.11 56.64 -37.96
C GLN A 47 -29.65 56.67 -39.43
N THR A 48 -28.97 57.73 -39.85
CA THR A 48 -28.43 57.89 -41.21
C THR A 48 -27.45 56.77 -41.56
N VAL A 49 -26.53 56.45 -40.64
CA VAL A 49 -25.59 55.33 -40.84
C VAL A 49 -26.32 54.00 -40.96
N ASN A 50 -27.40 53.80 -40.20
CA ASN A 50 -28.19 52.56 -40.27
C ASN A 50 -28.90 52.41 -41.61
N ILE A 51 -29.45 53.50 -42.17
CA ILE A 51 -30.12 53.50 -43.48
C ILE A 51 -29.12 53.15 -44.59
N ILE A 52 -27.90 53.68 -44.53
CA ILE A 52 -26.84 53.37 -45.50
C ILE A 52 -26.47 51.88 -45.46
N TYR A 53 -26.34 51.30 -44.28
CA TYR A 53 -26.14 49.85 -44.15
C TYR A 53 -27.33 49.04 -44.68
N GLU A 54 -28.56 49.49 -44.45
CA GLU A 54 -29.76 48.81 -44.96
C GLU A 54 -29.85 48.87 -46.49
N ARG A 55 -29.46 49.99 -47.12
CA ARG A 55 -29.30 50.11 -48.58
C ARG A 55 -28.23 49.15 -49.09
N ALA A 56 -27.05 49.14 -48.46
CA ALA A 56 -25.97 48.23 -48.83
C ALA A 56 -26.35 46.74 -48.72
N LEU A 57 -27.17 46.38 -47.71
CA LEU A 57 -27.61 45.01 -47.48
C LEU A 57 -28.81 44.58 -48.36
N LYS A 58 -29.58 45.53 -48.91
CA LYS A 58 -30.57 45.25 -49.96
C LYS A 58 -29.88 44.79 -51.25
N GLU A 59 -28.79 45.48 -51.64
CA GLU A 59 -28.01 45.15 -52.83
C GLU A 59 -27.09 43.92 -52.63
N LEU A 60 -26.52 43.75 -51.43
CA LEU A 60 -25.60 42.67 -51.11
C LEU A 60 -26.01 41.85 -49.86
N PRO A 61 -27.08 41.03 -49.94
CA PRO A 61 -27.57 40.26 -48.80
C PRO A 61 -26.59 39.21 -48.26
N GLY A 62 -25.67 38.71 -49.09
CA GLY A 62 -24.71 37.66 -48.73
C GLY A 62 -23.37 38.15 -48.14
N SER A 63 -23.16 39.46 -48.02
CA SER A 63 -21.87 39.98 -47.57
C SER A 63 -21.69 39.88 -46.05
N TYR A 64 -20.86 38.92 -45.61
CA TYR A 64 -20.52 38.75 -44.19
C TYR A 64 -19.92 40.02 -43.57
N LYS A 65 -19.04 40.71 -44.30
CA LYS A 65 -18.34 41.91 -43.79
C LYS A 65 -19.31 43.04 -43.49
N LEU A 66 -20.31 43.26 -44.35
CA LEU A 66 -21.33 44.28 -44.15
C LEU A 66 -22.24 43.92 -42.98
N TRP A 67 -22.75 42.68 -42.94
CA TRP A 67 -23.57 42.20 -41.82
C TRP A 67 -22.84 42.28 -40.48
N TYR A 68 -21.60 41.81 -40.40
CA TYR A 68 -20.83 41.81 -39.16
C TYR A 68 -20.57 43.23 -38.64
N ASN A 69 -20.17 44.16 -39.53
CA ASN A 69 -19.94 45.55 -39.15
C ASN A 69 -21.22 46.26 -38.74
N TYR A 70 -22.33 46.00 -39.44
CA TYR A 70 -23.65 46.54 -39.11
C TYR A 70 -24.12 46.06 -37.74
N LEU A 71 -24.08 44.76 -37.47
CA LEU A 71 -24.46 44.19 -36.17
C LEU A 71 -23.58 44.73 -35.03
N LYS A 72 -22.27 44.87 -35.26
CA LYS A 72 -21.33 45.46 -34.30
C LYS A 72 -21.62 46.94 -34.02
N LEU A 73 -22.05 47.69 -35.03
CA LEU A 73 -22.48 49.08 -34.89
C LEU A 73 -23.77 49.17 -34.08
N ARG A 74 -24.80 48.40 -34.45
CA ARG A 74 -26.09 48.35 -33.76
C ARG A 74 -25.93 48.00 -32.28
N ARG A 75 -25.11 47.00 -31.95
CA ARG A 75 -24.78 46.66 -30.55
C ARG A 75 -24.14 47.82 -29.79
N ARG A 76 -23.25 48.60 -30.41
CA ARG A 76 -22.67 49.81 -29.79
C ARG A 76 -23.71 50.89 -29.54
N GLN A 77 -24.67 51.07 -30.47
CA GLN A 77 -25.73 52.09 -30.35
C GLN A 77 -26.70 51.82 -29.18
N VAL A 78 -26.83 50.55 -28.77
CA VAL A 78 -27.73 50.11 -27.70
C VAL A 78 -27.00 49.90 -26.37
N LYS A 79 -25.66 49.89 -26.37
CA LYS A 79 -24.86 49.82 -25.14
C LYS A 79 -25.13 51.06 -24.27
N GLY A 80 -25.72 50.86 -23.08
CA GLY A 80 -26.09 51.93 -22.14
C GLY A 80 -27.57 52.32 -22.13
N ARG A 81 -28.41 51.67 -22.93
CA ARG A 81 -29.88 51.84 -22.93
C ARG A 81 -30.58 50.79 -22.06
N CYS A 82 -31.77 51.12 -21.58
CA CYS A 82 -32.59 50.23 -20.76
C CYS A 82 -33.06 49.02 -21.59
N ILE A 83 -33.07 47.83 -20.99
CA ILE A 83 -33.37 46.55 -21.68
C ILE A 83 -34.80 46.52 -22.27
N THR A 84 -35.70 47.35 -21.74
CA THR A 84 -37.08 47.51 -22.22
C THR A 84 -37.22 48.38 -23.47
N ASP A 85 -36.17 49.09 -23.89
CA ASP A 85 -36.25 50.01 -25.02
C ASP A 85 -36.54 49.26 -26.34
N PRO A 86 -37.42 49.80 -27.22
CA PRO A 86 -37.73 49.22 -28.53
C PRO A 86 -36.50 48.95 -29.40
N SER A 87 -35.42 49.71 -29.19
CA SER A 87 -34.15 49.52 -29.90
C SER A 87 -33.54 48.12 -29.73
N TYR A 88 -33.79 47.43 -28.62
CA TYR A 88 -33.38 46.03 -28.45
C TYR A 88 -34.20 45.07 -29.33
N GLN A 89 -35.48 45.36 -29.56
CA GLN A 89 -36.31 44.59 -30.48
C GLN A 89 -35.84 44.77 -31.92
N ASP A 90 -35.50 46.00 -32.32
CA ASP A 90 -34.94 46.26 -33.65
C ASP A 90 -33.62 45.52 -33.86
N ILE A 91 -32.74 45.50 -32.86
CA ILE A 91 -31.51 44.70 -32.92
C ILE A 91 -31.83 43.22 -33.10
N ASN A 92 -32.74 42.67 -32.31
CA ASN A 92 -33.13 41.27 -32.42
C ASN A 92 -33.69 40.97 -33.83
N ASN A 93 -34.46 41.88 -34.42
CA ASN A 93 -34.97 41.75 -35.79
C ASN A 93 -33.84 41.83 -36.83
N THR A 94 -32.84 42.72 -36.65
CA THR A 94 -31.67 42.76 -37.54
C THR A 94 -30.84 41.49 -37.47
N PHE A 95 -30.70 40.87 -36.29
CA PHE A 95 -30.06 39.56 -36.16
C PHE A 95 -30.87 38.47 -36.87
N GLU A 96 -32.19 38.40 -36.68
CA GLU A 96 -33.03 37.41 -37.37
C GLU A 96 -32.94 37.57 -38.91
N ARG A 97 -32.94 38.80 -39.43
CA ARG A 97 -32.73 39.08 -40.87
C ARG A 97 -31.35 38.62 -41.34
N SER A 98 -30.31 38.86 -40.56
CA SER A 98 -28.95 38.44 -40.92
C SER A 98 -28.83 36.91 -41.00
N LEU A 99 -29.57 36.20 -40.15
CA LEU A 99 -29.57 34.74 -40.10
C LEU A 99 -30.32 34.09 -41.26
N VAL A 100 -31.26 34.78 -41.92
CA VAL A 100 -31.90 34.27 -43.15
C VAL A 100 -30.86 34.01 -44.25
N PHE A 101 -29.90 34.91 -44.41
CA PHE A 101 -28.87 34.81 -45.44
C PHE A 101 -27.60 34.10 -44.94
N MET A 102 -27.23 34.29 -43.66
CA MET A 102 -25.93 33.87 -43.10
C MET A 102 -26.03 32.79 -42.01
N HIS A 103 -27.00 31.87 -42.10
CA HIS A 103 -27.25 30.84 -41.09
C HIS A 103 -26.06 29.88 -40.82
N LYS A 104 -25.10 29.74 -41.75
CA LYS A 104 -23.94 28.84 -41.60
C LYS A 104 -22.76 29.46 -40.83
N MET A 105 -22.80 30.76 -40.51
CA MET A 105 -21.66 31.47 -39.91
C MET A 105 -21.74 31.48 -38.37
N PRO A 106 -20.81 30.82 -37.65
CA PRO A 106 -20.90 30.70 -36.19
C PRO A 106 -20.79 32.04 -35.44
N ARG A 107 -20.02 33.00 -35.95
CA ARG A 107 -19.76 34.26 -35.24
C ARG A 107 -21.02 35.08 -35.01
N ILE A 108 -21.90 35.15 -36.00
CA ILE A 108 -23.17 35.89 -35.93
C ILE A 108 -24.09 35.23 -34.89
N TRP A 109 -24.14 33.90 -34.85
CA TRP A 109 -24.88 33.16 -33.81
C TRP A 109 -24.33 33.44 -32.41
N LEU A 110 -23.01 33.39 -32.21
CA LEU A 110 -22.40 33.66 -30.90
C LEU A 110 -22.69 35.09 -30.43
N ASP A 111 -22.56 36.07 -31.33
CA ASP A 111 -22.83 37.47 -31.03
C ASP A 111 -24.33 37.70 -30.73
N TYR A 112 -25.23 37.00 -31.44
CA TYR A 112 -26.67 37.06 -31.17
C TYR A 112 -27.02 36.42 -29.82
N CYS A 113 -26.48 35.23 -29.53
CA CYS A 113 -26.66 34.57 -28.24
C CYS A 113 -26.14 35.43 -27.09
N GLN A 114 -24.97 36.07 -27.22
CA GLN A 114 -24.44 37.00 -26.21
C GLN A 114 -25.38 38.19 -25.99
N CYS A 115 -25.86 38.81 -27.07
CA CYS A 115 -26.77 39.93 -26.97
C CYS A 115 -28.09 39.56 -26.28
N LEU A 116 -28.61 38.35 -26.51
CA LEU A 116 -29.81 37.87 -25.83
C LEU A 116 -29.55 37.47 -24.37
N MET A 117 -28.35 36.95 -24.04
CA MET A 117 -27.94 36.71 -22.66
C MET A 117 -27.88 38.03 -21.86
N ASP A 118 -27.36 39.09 -22.46
CA ASP A 118 -27.33 40.43 -21.84
C ASP A 118 -28.75 41.00 -21.62
N GLN A 119 -29.72 40.58 -22.45
CA GLN A 119 -31.14 40.96 -22.31
C GLN A 119 -31.94 40.10 -21.31
N CYS A 120 -31.34 39.04 -20.75
CA CYS A 120 -31.98 38.10 -19.80
C CYS A 120 -33.31 37.47 -20.31
N ARG A 121 -33.52 37.35 -21.63
CA ARG A 121 -34.74 36.73 -22.20
C ARG A 121 -34.60 35.21 -22.32
N ILE A 122 -34.84 34.50 -21.22
CA ILE A 122 -34.53 33.06 -21.03
C ILE A 122 -35.15 32.13 -22.08
N THR A 123 -36.43 32.28 -22.43
CA THR A 123 -37.11 31.39 -23.37
C THR A 123 -36.60 31.58 -24.80
N ARG A 124 -36.38 32.84 -25.18
CA ARG A 124 -35.87 33.23 -26.50
C ARG A 124 -34.40 32.86 -26.66
N THR A 125 -33.55 33.10 -25.67
CA THR A 125 -32.13 32.66 -25.68
C THR A 125 -32.05 31.17 -25.90
N ARG A 126 -32.83 30.36 -25.17
CA ARG A 126 -32.86 28.89 -25.33
C ARG A 126 -33.22 28.47 -26.75
N GLN A 127 -34.31 29.00 -27.30
CA GLN A 127 -34.75 28.68 -28.67
C GLN A 127 -33.68 29.07 -29.71
N VAL A 128 -32.98 30.18 -29.50
CA VAL A 128 -31.91 30.63 -30.38
C VAL A 128 -30.67 29.75 -30.27
N PHE A 129 -30.28 29.31 -29.07
CA PHE A 129 -29.23 28.30 -28.90
C PHE A 129 -29.59 26.97 -29.61
N ASP A 130 -30.84 26.51 -29.47
CA ASP A 130 -31.33 25.31 -30.16
C ASP A 130 -31.39 25.47 -31.69
N ARG A 131 -31.68 26.68 -32.19
CA ARG A 131 -31.60 27.00 -33.63
C ARG A 131 -30.16 27.05 -34.11
N ALA A 132 -29.25 27.64 -33.34
CA ALA A 132 -27.82 27.71 -33.66
C ALA A 132 -27.22 26.30 -33.78
N LEU A 133 -27.51 25.39 -32.83
CA LEU A 133 -27.04 24.01 -32.86
C LEU A 133 -27.64 23.18 -34.02
N ARG A 134 -28.82 23.55 -34.53
CA ARG A 134 -29.42 22.93 -35.73
C ARG A 134 -28.84 23.48 -37.04
N ALA A 135 -28.55 24.78 -37.08
CA ALA A 135 -28.06 25.46 -38.28
C ALA A 135 -26.56 25.23 -38.53
N LEU A 136 -25.77 25.05 -37.47
CA LEU A 136 -24.32 24.91 -37.55
C LEU A 136 -23.89 23.44 -37.62
N PRO A 137 -22.85 23.10 -38.42
CA PRO A 137 -22.24 21.77 -38.43
C PRO A 137 -21.68 21.38 -37.06
N ILE A 138 -21.65 20.08 -36.77
CA ILE A 138 -21.15 19.50 -35.52
C ILE A 138 -19.72 19.95 -35.17
N THR A 139 -18.87 20.16 -36.18
CA THR A 139 -17.48 20.64 -35.99
C THR A 139 -17.39 22.01 -35.33
N GLN A 140 -18.45 22.84 -35.40
CA GLN A 140 -18.49 24.18 -34.81
C GLN A 140 -19.22 24.23 -33.46
N HIS A 141 -19.80 23.11 -33.01
CA HIS A 141 -20.57 23.06 -31.76
C HIS A 141 -19.70 23.38 -30.54
N HIS A 142 -18.39 23.05 -30.57
CA HIS A 142 -17.42 23.38 -29.53
C HIS A 142 -17.37 24.89 -29.17
N ARG A 143 -17.76 25.79 -30.08
CA ARG A 143 -17.79 27.24 -29.83
C ARG A 143 -19.07 27.71 -29.16
N VAL A 144 -20.18 27.02 -29.40
CA VAL A 144 -21.51 27.39 -28.91
C VAL A 144 -21.72 26.86 -27.49
N TRP A 145 -21.26 25.64 -27.21
CA TRP A 145 -21.45 24.97 -25.93
C TRP A 145 -20.92 25.76 -24.71
N PRO A 146 -19.71 26.35 -24.70
CA PRO A 146 -19.23 27.11 -23.55
C PRO A 146 -20.11 28.32 -23.21
N LEU A 147 -20.68 28.99 -24.22
CA LEU A 147 -21.63 30.08 -23.99
C LEU A 147 -22.98 29.56 -23.51
N TYR A 148 -23.42 28.41 -24.02
CA TYR A 148 -24.69 27.83 -23.62
C TYR A 148 -24.66 27.30 -22.18
N LEU A 149 -23.56 26.68 -21.76
CA LEU A 149 -23.34 26.24 -20.37
C LEU A 149 -23.27 27.44 -19.42
N LYS A 150 -22.54 28.51 -19.78
CA LYS A 150 -22.51 29.76 -19.00
C LYS A 150 -23.90 30.38 -18.83
N PHE A 151 -24.73 30.36 -19.87
CA PHE A 151 -26.12 30.82 -19.79
C PHE A 151 -26.93 29.99 -18.78
N ILE A 152 -26.77 28.67 -18.83
CA ILE A 152 -27.52 27.74 -17.98
C ILE A 152 -27.09 27.85 -16.52
N CYS A 153 -25.79 27.92 -16.22
CA CYS A 153 -25.31 28.07 -14.85
C CYS A 153 -25.69 29.42 -14.23
N ARG A 154 -26.02 30.44 -15.05
CA ARG A 154 -26.44 31.77 -14.58
C ARG A 154 -27.91 31.82 -14.16
N HIS A 155 -28.75 30.89 -14.63
CA HIS A 155 -30.19 30.90 -14.36
C HIS A 155 -30.61 29.60 -13.68
N ASP A 156 -31.39 29.71 -12.60
CA ASP A 156 -31.85 28.56 -11.82
C ASP A 156 -33.06 27.87 -12.49
N ILE A 157 -32.81 27.11 -13.56
CA ILE A 157 -33.82 26.29 -14.25
C ILE A 157 -33.31 24.86 -14.44
N PRO A 158 -33.44 24.01 -13.41
CA PRO A 158 -32.75 22.72 -13.33
C PRO A 158 -33.18 21.73 -14.41
N GLU A 159 -34.46 21.69 -14.79
CA GLU A 159 -34.94 20.74 -15.82
C GLU A 159 -34.38 21.03 -17.21
N THR A 160 -34.34 22.31 -17.59
CA THR A 160 -33.81 22.71 -18.89
C THR A 160 -32.31 22.48 -18.95
N ALA A 161 -31.61 22.79 -17.86
CA ALA A 161 -30.19 22.55 -17.72
C ALA A 161 -29.85 21.07 -17.89
N VAL A 162 -30.53 20.19 -17.14
CA VAL A 162 -30.35 18.74 -17.21
C VAL A 162 -30.56 18.23 -18.64
N ARG A 163 -31.59 18.69 -19.35
CA ARG A 163 -31.83 18.28 -20.75
C ARG A 163 -30.72 18.74 -21.69
N VAL A 164 -30.21 19.95 -21.48
CA VAL A 164 -29.12 20.49 -22.29
C VAL A 164 -27.80 19.76 -22.02
N PHE A 165 -27.46 19.53 -20.75
CA PHE A 165 -26.30 18.73 -20.38
C PHE A 165 -26.39 17.30 -20.92
N ARG A 166 -27.56 16.65 -20.86
CA ARG A 166 -27.77 15.32 -21.50
C ARG A 166 -27.51 15.34 -23.01
N ARG A 167 -27.84 16.43 -23.70
CA ARG A 167 -27.54 16.61 -25.12
C ARG A 167 -26.05 16.87 -25.35
N TYR A 168 -25.43 17.65 -24.49
CA TYR A 168 -24.01 17.95 -24.53
C TYR A 168 -23.15 16.69 -24.38
N LEU A 169 -23.48 15.84 -23.40
CA LEU A 169 -22.76 14.59 -23.12
C LEU A 169 -22.86 13.54 -24.23
N LYS A 170 -23.82 13.65 -25.15
CA LYS A 170 -23.84 12.80 -26.35
C LYS A 170 -22.73 13.16 -27.34
N LEU A 171 -22.25 14.40 -27.30
CA LEU A 171 -21.22 14.92 -28.21
C LEU A 171 -19.84 14.91 -27.56
N CYS A 172 -19.76 15.30 -26.28
CA CYS A 172 -18.54 15.31 -25.50
C CYS A 172 -18.73 14.46 -24.24
N PRO A 173 -18.46 13.14 -24.29
CA PRO A 173 -18.47 12.28 -23.10
C PRO A 173 -17.47 12.73 -22.02
N GLU A 174 -16.36 13.36 -22.43
CA GLU A 174 -15.26 13.84 -21.59
C GLU A 174 -15.68 14.87 -20.51
N ASP A 175 -16.69 15.70 -20.80
CA ASP A 175 -17.13 16.77 -19.88
C ASP A 175 -18.23 16.28 -18.91
N ALA A 176 -18.28 14.97 -18.64
CA ALA A 176 -19.25 14.40 -17.71
C ALA A 176 -19.05 14.88 -16.26
N GLU A 177 -17.83 15.24 -15.88
CA GLU A 177 -17.50 15.76 -14.55
C GLU A 177 -18.16 17.13 -14.28
N ASP A 178 -18.11 18.05 -15.25
CA ASP A 178 -18.77 19.37 -15.13
C ASP A 178 -20.29 19.21 -14.94
N TYR A 179 -20.88 18.15 -15.53
CA TYR A 179 -22.29 17.83 -15.31
C TYR A 179 -22.56 17.25 -13.91
N ILE A 180 -21.65 16.44 -13.38
CA ILE A 180 -21.76 15.88 -12.02
C ILE A 180 -21.63 16.98 -10.97
N GLU A 181 -20.71 17.93 -11.16
CA GLU A 181 -20.58 19.10 -10.29
C GLU A 181 -21.85 19.95 -10.33
N TYR A 182 -22.41 20.16 -11.53
CA TYR A 182 -23.67 20.87 -11.69
C TYR A 182 -24.85 20.13 -11.04
N LEU A 183 -24.95 18.81 -11.16
CA LEU A 183 -26.00 18.04 -10.50
C LEU A 183 -25.87 18.05 -8.97
N SER A 184 -24.62 18.08 -8.48
CA SER A 184 -24.32 18.20 -7.05
C SER A 184 -24.77 19.56 -6.50
N SER A 185 -24.56 20.65 -7.23
CA SER A 185 -25.02 21.99 -6.80
C SER A 185 -26.55 22.13 -6.76
N ILE A 186 -27.28 21.41 -7.61
CA ILE A 186 -28.76 21.36 -7.60
C ILE A 186 -29.29 20.37 -6.54
N GLY A 187 -28.42 19.49 -6.01
CA GLY A 187 -28.84 18.44 -5.07
C GLY A 187 -29.58 17.27 -5.72
N ARG A 188 -29.49 17.09 -7.05
CA ARG A 188 -30.01 15.90 -7.76
C ARG A 188 -28.96 14.77 -7.73
N LEU A 189 -28.70 14.29 -6.52
CA LEU A 189 -27.61 13.35 -6.22
C LEU A 189 -27.82 11.96 -6.81
N ASP A 190 -29.07 11.49 -6.92
CA ASP A 190 -29.42 10.24 -7.60
C ASP A 190 -28.88 10.20 -9.05
N GLU A 191 -29.16 11.25 -9.84
CA GLU A 191 -28.70 11.31 -11.23
C GLU A 191 -27.18 11.46 -11.33
N ALA A 192 -26.57 12.18 -10.38
CA ALA A 192 -25.12 12.34 -10.30
C ALA A 192 -24.45 11.00 -10.03
N ALA A 193 -24.95 10.23 -9.06
CA ALA A 193 -24.44 8.92 -8.69
C ALA A 193 -24.56 7.91 -9.84
N VAL A 194 -25.68 7.87 -10.57
CA VAL A 194 -25.87 6.98 -11.72
C VAL A 194 -24.88 7.31 -12.84
N LYS A 195 -24.65 8.61 -13.08
CA LYS A 195 -23.68 9.05 -14.09
C LYS A 195 -22.25 8.76 -13.69
N LEU A 196 -21.88 9.01 -12.44
CA LEU A 196 -20.58 8.63 -11.89
C LEU A 196 -20.35 7.12 -11.98
N ALA A 197 -21.32 6.29 -11.59
CA ALA A 197 -21.23 4.83 -11.68
C ALA A 197 -21.05 4.34 -13.13
N HIS A 198 -21.70 4.99 -14.10
CA HIS A 198 -21.53 4.68 -15.52
C HIS A 198 -20.15 5.09 -16.05
N ILE A 199 -19.57 6.18 -15.54
CA ILE A 199 -18.25 6.66 -15.92
C ILE A 199 -17.16 5.76 -15.34
N VAL A 200 -17.24 5.44 -14.05
CA VAL A 200 -16.30 4.54 -13.36
C VAL A 200 -16.25 3.16 -14.03
N ASN A 201 -17.39 2.64 -14.48
CA ASN A 201 -17.44 1.33 -15.14
C ASN A 201 -16.88 1.33 -16.58
N LYS A 202 -16.55 2.50 -17.15
CA LYS A 202 -15.87 2.59 -18.44
C LYS A 202 -14.38 2.74 -18.22
N GLU A 203 -13.63 1.70 -18.59
CA GLU A 203 -12.16 1.68 -18.47
C GLU A 203 -11.48 2.70 -19.41
N ASP A 204 -12.14 3.09 -20.51
CA ASP A 204 -11.63 4.04 -21.51
C ASP A 204 -11.85 5.53 -21.17
N PHE A 205 -12.48 5.85 -20.04
CA PHE A 205 -12.77 7.25 -19.71
C PHE A 205 -11.51 7.97 -19.23
N VAL A 206 -11.10 9.01 -19.96
CA VAL A 206 -10.01 9.90 -19.55
C VAL A 206 -10.62 11.16 -18.98
N SER A 207 -10.34 11.45 -17.71
CA SER A 207 -10.78 12.69 -17.06
C SER A 207 -10.11 13.89 -17.71
N LYS A 208 -10.89 14.90 -18.11
CA LYS A 208 -10.38 16.20 -18.56
C LYS A 208 -9.70 16.99 -17.42
N HIS A 209 -10.14 16.76 -16.18
CA HIS A 209 -9.54 17.34 -14.97
C HIS A 209 -8.30 16.56 -14.50
N GLY A 210 -7.92 15.49 -15.22
CA GLY A 210 -6.76 14.65 -14.87
C GLY A 210 -6.99 13.79 -13.63
N LYS A 211 -8.25 13.64 -13.19
CA LYS A 211 -8.59 12.77 -12.06
C LYS A 211 -8.36 11.32 -12.44
N SER A 212 -7.79 10.56 -11.52
CA SER A 212 -7.65 9.11 -11.70
C SER A 212 -9.01 8.43 -11.53
N ASN A 213 -9.18 7.26 -12.16
CA ASN A 213 -10.39 6.44 -11.99
C ASN A 213 -10.65 6.13 -10.50
N HIS A 214 -9.59 6.01 -9.68
CA HIS A 214 -9.69 5.85 -8.23
C HIS A 214 -10.27 7.07 -7.53
N GLN A 215 -9.89 8.30 -7.93
CA GLN A 215 -10.44 9.53 -7.36
C GLN A 215 -11.92 9.68 -7.70
N LEU A 216 -12.31 9.41 -8.95
CA LEU A 216 -13.73 9.39 -9.35
C LEU A 216 -14.53 8.35 -8.58
N TRP A 217 -13.88 7.23 -8.25
CA TRP A 217 -14.50 6.19 -7.44
C TRP A 217 -14.67 6.60 -5.96
N ASN A 218 -13.66 7.25 -5.38
CA ASN A 218 -13.76 7.84 -4.04
C ASN A 218 -14.85 8.94 -3.99
N GLU A 219 -14.94 9.79 -5.00
CA GLU A 219 -16.00 10.81 -5.11
C GLU A 219 -17.39 10.16 -5.20
N LEU A 220 -17.54 9.05 -5.93
CA LEU A 220 -18.77 8.28 -5.96
C LEU A 220 -19.09 7.70 -4.57
N CYS A 221 -18.13 7.07 -3.91
CA CYS A 221 -18.29 6.50 -2.58
C CYS A 221 -18.70 7.58 -1.57
N GLU A 222 -18.02 8.72 -1.53
CA GLU A 222 -18.37 9.84 -0.64
C GLU A 222 -19.76 10.43 -0.91
N LEU A 223 -20.12 10.59 -2.19
CA LEU A 223 -21.44 11.12 -2.55
C LEU A 223 -22.55 10.17 -2.09
N THR A 224 -22.33 8.86 -2.27
CA THR A 224 -23.27 7.83 -1.81
C THR A 224 -23.32 7.70 -0.29
N SER A 225 -22.18 7.78 0.40
CA SER A 225 -22.12 7.63 1.86
C SER A 225 -22.74 8.81 2.58
N LYS A 226 -22.51 10.05 2.12
CA LYS A 226 -23.06 11.26 2.74
C LYS A 226 -24.57 11.41 2.57
N ASN A 227 -25.17 10.78 1.54
CA ASN A 227 -26.59 10.98 1.20
C ASN A 227 -27.41 9.69 0.99
N PRO A 228 -27.52 8.79 1.98
CA PRO A 228 -28.24 7.51 1.78
C PRO A 228 -29.72 7.67 1.40
N HIS A 229 -30.43 8.65 1.98
CA HIS A 229 -31.87 8.83 1.71
C HIS A 229 -32.19 9.38 0.31
N LYS A 230 -31.22 10.04 -0.33
CA LYS A 230 -31.36 10.68 -1.64
C LYS A 230 -30.81 9.85 -2.79
N VAL A 231 -30.17 8.72 -2.51
CA VAL A 231 -29.66 7.78 -3.52
C VAL A 231 -30.46 6.48 -3.41
N ARG A 232 -31.58 6.40 -4.13
CA ARG A 232 -32.47 5.22 -4.12
C ARG A 232 -32.26 4.31 -5.32
N SER A 233 -31.67 4.85 -6.39
CA SER A 233 -31.56 4.20 -7.70
C SER A 233 -30.41 3.19 -7.81
N LEU A 234 -29.50 3.16 -6.84
CA LEU A 234 -28.29 2.35 -6.87
C LEU A 234 -28.16 1.50 -5.61
N ASN A 235 -27.79 0.23 -5.79
CA ASN A 235 -27.38 -0.64 -4.69
C ASN A 235 -25.96 -0.23 -4.25
N VAL A 236 -25.88 0.72 -3.32
CA VAL A 236 -24.62 1.28 -2.81
C VAL A 236 -23.68 0.18 -2.29
N ASP A 237 -24.21 -0.81 -1.58
CA ASP A 237 -23.44 -1.95 -1.07
C ASP A 237 -22.71 -2.74 -2.17
N ALA A 238 -23.43 -3.09 -3.25
CA ALA A 238 -22.85 -3.83 -4.37
C ALA A 238 -21.78 -3.01 -5.13
N ILE A 239 -21.95 -1.69 -5.18
CA ILE A 239 -21.00 -0.79 -5.84
C ILE A 239 -19.72 -0.70 -5.02
N ILE A 240 -19.82 -0.41 -3.71
CA ILE A 240 -18.65 -0.29 -2.83
C ILE A 240 -17.92 -1.63 -2.71
N ARG A 241 -18.64 -2.75 -2.54
CA ARG A 241 -18.04 -4.10 -2.61
C ARG A 241 -17.39 -4.38 -3.97
N GLY A 242 -17.94 -3.84 -5.05
CA GLY A 242 -17.37 -3.94 -6.39
C GLY A 242 -16.01 -3.26 -6.51
N GLY A 243 -15.83 -2.07 -5.96
CA GLY A 243 -14.51 -1.41 -6.00
C GLY A 243 -13.55 -1.85 -4.89
N LEU A 244 -14.02 -2.41 -3.77
CA LEU A 244 -13.15 -3.16 -2.85
C LEU A 244 -12.44 -4.34 -3.55
N ARG A 245 -13.08 -4.95 -4.55
CA ARG A 245 -12.45 -6.01 -5.37
C ARG A 245 -11.52 -5.48 -6.45
N ARG A 246 -11.82 -4.31 -7.04
CA ARG A 246 -11.02 -3.73 -8.14
C ARG A 246 -9.81 -2.95 -7.63
N TYR A 247 -9.88 -2.38 -6.44
CA TYR A 247 -8.88 -1.46 -5.92
C TYR A 247 -8.36 -1.93 -4.56
N THR A 248 -7.14 -2.45 -4.55
CA THR A 248 -6.46 -2.99 -3.36
C THR A 248 -5.78 -1.92 -2.51
N ASP A 249 -5.60 -0.70 -3.03
CA ASP A 249 -4.58 0.22 -2.51
C ASP A 249 -5.07 1.21 -1.45
N GLN A 250 -6.38 1.26 -1.14
CA GLN A 250 -6.98 2.10 -0.08
C GLN A 250 -8.25 1.47 0.51
N LEU A 251 -8.18 0.22 0.94
CA LEU A 251 -9.35 -0.51 1.46
C LEU A 251 -9.97 0.18 2.69
N GLY A 252 -9.15 0.82 3.54
CA GLY A 252 -9.62 1.42 4.79
C GLY A 252 -10.63 2.55 4.59
N HIS A 253 -10.36 3.48 3.66
CA HIS A 253 -11.28 4.57 3.34
C HIS A 253 -12.63 4.07 2.81
N LEU A 254 -12.59 3.01 2.00
CA LEU A 254 -13.76 2.45 1.34
C LEU A 254 -14.67 1.72 2.33
N TRP A 255 -14.08 0.92 3.21
CA TRP A 255 -14.81 0.30 4.32
C TRP A 255 -15.43 1.34 5.23
N ASN A 256 -14.70 2.42 5.55
CA ASN A 256 -15.25 3.53 6.34
C ASN A 256 -16.41 4.23 5.62
N SER A 257 -16.33 4.42 4.30
CA SER A 257 -17.42 5.01 3.51
C SER A 257 -18.67 4.10 3.47
N LEU A 258 -18.47 2.78 3.41
CA LEU A 258 -19.55 1.80 3.47
C LEU A 258 -20.20 1.79 4.85
N ALA A 259 -19.40 1.81 5.92
CA ALA A 259 -19.91 1.86 7.27
C ALA A 259 -20.68 3.17 7.53
N ASP A 260 -20.15 4.33 7.12
CA ASP A 260 -20.83 5.64 7.24
C ASP A 260 -22.19 5.65 6.52
N TYR A 261 -22.31 4.96 5.38
CA TYR A 261 -23.59 4.79 4.69
C TYR A 261 -24.64 4.08 5.56
N TYR A 262 -24.28 2.99 6.24
CA TYR A 262 -25.21 2.26 7.11
C TYR A 262 -25.49 2.99 8.42
N VAL A 263 -24.49 3.67 8.99
CA VAL A 263 -24.66 4.53 10.17
C VAL A 263 -25.67 5.64 9.88
N ARG A 264 -25.54 6.34 8.76
CA ARG A 264 -26.50 7.38 8.35
C ARG A 264 -27.87 6.84 7.96
N SER A 265 -27.93 5.60 7.49
CA SER A 265 -29.20 4.90 7.22
C SER A 265 -29.93 4.45 8.50
N GLY A 266 -29.29 4.54 9.66
CA GLY A 266 -29.84 4.13 10.96
C GLY A 266 -29.72 2.63 11.25
N LEU A 267 -29.00 1.87 10.42
CA LEU A 267 -28.81 0.42 10.57
C LEU A 267 -27.47 0.15 11.27
N PHE A 268 -27.41 0.38 12.58
CA PHE A 268 -26.18 0.29 13.38
C PHE A 268 -25.60 -1.12 13.47
N GLU A 269 -26.44 -2.16 13.55
CA GLU A 269 -25.97 -3.56 13.60
C GLU A 269 -25.25 -3.94 12.30
N ARG A 270 -25.81 -3.58 11.14
CA ARG A 270 -25.14 -3.81 9.86
C ARG A 270 -23.83 -3.03 9.72
N ALA A 271 -23.77 -1.82 10.26
CA ALA A 271 -22.52 -1.05 10.28
C ALA A 271 -21.44 -1.78 11.10
N ARG A 272 -21.81 -2.39 12.23
CA ARG A 272 -20.89 -3.23 13.03
C ARG A 272 -20.43 -4.47 12.27
N ASP A 273 -21.36 -5.18 11.63
CA ASP A 273 -21.02 -6.36 10.81
C ASP A 273 -19.99 -6.01 9.72
N ILE A 274 -20.13 -4.82 9.13
CA ILE A 274 -19.22 -4.31 8.10
C ILE A 274 -17.86 -3.93 8.68
N TYR A 275 -17.81 -3.33 9.88
CA TYR A 275 -16.55 -3.08 10.57
C TYR A 275 -15.83 -4.37 10.93
N GLU A 276 -16.54 -5.41 11.39
CA GLU A 276 -15.95 -6.73 11.65
C GLU A 276 -15.49 -7.42 10.36
N GLU A 277 -16.27 -7.36 9.27
CA GLU A 277 -15.87 -7.85 7.94
C GLU A 277 -14.61 -7.12 7.44
N ALA A 278 -14.55 -5.79 7.63
CA ALA A 278 -13.40 -4.98 7.27
C ALA A 278 -12.15 -5.39 8.07
N ILE A 279 -12.27 -5.55 9.39
CA ILE A 279 -11.16 -5.98 10.25
C ILE A 279 -10.60 -7.36 9.84
N GLN A 280 -11.46 -8.28 9.39
CA GLN A 280 -11.03 -9.60 8.92
C GLN A 280 -10.35 -9.54 7.55
N THR A 281 -10.85 -8.71 6.64
CA THR A 281 -10.38 -8.65 5.24
C THR A 281 -9.16 -7.76 5.04
N VAL A 282 -8.94 -6.77 5.91
CA VAL A 282 -7.84 -5.83 5.77
C VAL A 282 -6.48 -6.51 5.97
N THR A 283 -5.60 -6.28 4.99
CA THR A 283 -4.22 -6.77 4.96
C THR A 283 -3.23 -5.70 5.43
N THR A 284 -3.49 -4.40 5.20
CA THR A 284 -2.53 -3.35 5.59
C THR A 284 -2.75 -2.87 7.02
N VAL A 285 -1.66 -2.65 7.77
CA VAL A 285 -1.75 -2.06 9.13
C VAL A 285 -2.36 -0.65 9.09
N ARG A 286 -2.06 0.13 8.04
CA ARG A 286 -2.61 1.48 7.88
C ARG A 286 -4.13 1.45 7.71
N ASP A 287 -4.63 0.61 6.80
CA ASP A 287 -6.07 0.46 6.60
C ASP A 287 -6.73 -0.09 7.87
N PHE A 288 -6.06 -1.00 8.59
CA PHE A 288 -6.57 -1.55 9.84
C PHE A 288 -6.72 -0.45 10.89
N THR A 289 -5.70 0.40 11.07
CA THR A 289 -5.80 1.54 12.01
C THR A 289 -6.92 2.50 11.63
N GLN A 290 -7.10 2.80 10.34
CA GLN A 290 -8.17 3.69 9.88
C GLN A 290 -9.57 3.13 10.13
N VAL A 291 -9.77 1.83 9.90
CA VAL A 291 -11.05 1.14 10.14
C VAL A 291 -11.30 0.98 11.63
N PHE A 292 -10.27 0.58 12.38
CA PHE A 292 -10.38 0.36 13.83
C PHE A 292 -10.65 1.67 14.58
N ASP A 293 -9.95 2.75 14.26
CA ASP A 293 -10.18 4.05 14.89
C ASP A 293 -11.58 4.58 14.55
N ALA A 294 -12.07 4.38 13.33
CA ALA A 294 -13.43 4.73 12.94
C ALA A 294 -14.48 3.87 13.67
N TYR A 295 -14.23 2.57 13.84
CA TYR A 295 -15.11 1.67 14.58
C TYR A 295 -15.16 2.01 16.08
N ALA A 296 -14.01 2.31 16.68
CA ALA A 296 -13.92 2.75 18.07
C ALA A 296 -14.66 4.08 18.29
N GLN A 297 -14.45 5.06 17.41
CA GLN A 297 -15.20 6.33 17.45
C GLN A 297 -16.71 6.11 17.28
N PHE A 298 -17.11 5.17 16.43
CA PHE A 298 -18.51 4.84 16.24
C PHE A 298 -19.14 4.24 17.50
N GLU A 299 -18.49 3.26 18.13
CA GLU A 299 -18.99 2.68 19.39
C GLU A 299 -18.97 3.70 20.53
N GLU A 300 -17.95 4.55 20.62
CA GLU A 300 -17.88 5.64 21.60
C GLU A 300 -19.03 6.64 21.41
N LEU A 301 -19.29 7.09 20.18
CA LEU A 301 -20.40 7.99 19.88
C LEU A 301 -21.76 7.34 20.14
N SER A 302 -21.89 6.05 19.84
CA SER A 302 -23.11 5.27 20.10
C SER A 302 -23.36 5.10 21.60
N LEU A 303 -22.31 4.85 22.37
CA LEU A 303 -22.31 4.79 23.83
C LEU A 303 -22.65 6.15 24.44
N ASN A 304 -21.96 7.22 24.06
CA ASN A 304 -22.18 8.57 24.59
C ASN A 304 -23.62 9.04 24.33
N LYS A 305 -24.13 8.85 23.11
CA LYS A 305 -25.52 9.21 22.79
C LYS A 305 -26.53 8.42 23.62
N ARG A 306 -26.26 7.13 23.87
CA ARG A 306 -27.12 6.30 24.72
C ARG A 306 -27.01 6.66 26.20
N MET A 307 -25.83 7.02 26.70
CA MET A 307 -25.67 7.56 28.04
C MET A 307 -26.49 8.84 28.22
N GLU A 308 -26.46 9.76 27.24
CA GLU A 308 -27.29 10.96 27.25
C GLU A 308 -28.79 10.64 27.21
N GLU A 309 -29.22 9.65 26.42
CA GLU A 309 -30.61 9.17 26.39
C GLU A 309 -31.04 8.54 27.73
N ALA A 310 -30.19 7.71 28.34
CA ALA A 310 -30.44 7.02 29.62
C ALA A 310 -30.45 7.99 30.82
N THR A 311 -29.64 9.06 30.80
CA THR A 311 -29.71 10.11 31.84
C THR A 311 -31.05 10.85 31.86
N ASN A 312 -31.79 10.86 30.75
CA ASN A 312 -33.09 11.50 30.63
C ASN A 312 -34.26 10.54 30.88
N ASN A 313 -34.12 9.24 30.57
CA ASN A 313 -35.11 8.19 30.81
C ASN A 313 -34.45 6.97 31.46
N THR A 314 -34.64 6.78 32.76
CA THR A 314 -34.08 5.66 33.53
C THR A 314 -35.01 4.45 33.47
N THR A 315 -34.86 3.62 32.44
CA THR A 315 -35.52 2.31 32.34
C THR A 315 -34.49 1.21 32.58
N GLU A 316 -34.81 0.19 33.37
CA GLU A 316 -33.87 -0.94 33.64
C GLU A 316 -33.43 -1.65 32.34
N GLU A 317 -34.26 -1.63 31.29
CA GLU A 317 -33.90 -2.15 29.96
C GLU A 317 -32.82 -1.34 29.24
N ASP A 318 -32.78 -0.01 29.45
CA ASP A 318 -31.77 0.87 28.87
C ASP A 318 -30.42 0.71 29.58
N ASP A 319 -30.43 0.42 30.88
CA ASP A 319 -29.22 0.11 31.66
C ASP A 319 -28.58 -1.21 31.21
N VAL A 320 -29.40 -2.24 30.92
CA VAL A 320 -28.91 -3.53 30.38
C VAL A 320 -28.35 -3.36 28.96
N ASP A 321 -28.98 -2.55 28.09
CA ASP A 321 -28.44 -2.23 26.75
C ASP A 321 -27.11 -1.45 26.86
N LEU A 322 -27.00 -0.55 27.84
CA LEU A 322 -25.76 0.18 28.11
C LEU A 322 -24.64 -0.75 28.57
N GLU A 323 -24.89 -1.63 29.55
CA GLU A 323 -23.93 -2.62 30.02
C GLU A 323 -23.49 -3.56 28.89
N LEU A 324 -24.42 -4.03 28.06
CA LEU A 324 -24.09 -4.87 26.91
C LEU A 324 -23.17 -4.16 25.91
N ARG A 325 -23.39 -2.86 25.67
CA ARG A 325 -22.53 -2.05 24.78
C ARG A 325 -21.17 -1.74 25.40
N LEU A 326 -21.11 -1.47 26.70
CA LEU A 326 -19.85 -1.29 27.43
C LEU A 326 -19.01 -2.56 27.38
N ALA A 327 -19.61 -3.73 27.69
CA ALA A 327 -18.93 -5.01 27.61
C ALA A 327 -18.43 -5.32 26.19
N ARG A 328 -19.20 -4.95 25.15
CA ARG A 328 -18.76 -5.08 23.75
C ARG A 328 -17.59 -4.16 23.41
N PHE A 329 -17.62 -2.91 23.87
CA PHE A 329 -16.54 -1.96 23.66
C PHE A 329 -15.25 -2.39 24.37
N GLU A 330 -15.35 -2.83 25.62
CA GLU A 330 -14.23 -3.42 26.36
C GLU A 330 -13.66 -4.63 25.60
N HIS A 331 -14.52 -5.53 25.14
CA HIS A 331 -14.10 -6.68 24.35
C HIS A 331 -13.41 -6.30 23.03
N LEU A 332 -13.87 -5.24 22.35
CA LEU A 332 -13.23 -4.70 21.15
C LEU A 332 -11.83 -4.13 21.46
N MET A 333 -11.71 -3.41 22.58
CA MET A 333 -10.46 -2.80 23.01
C MET A 333 -9.42 -3.85 23.42
N GLU A 334 -9.84 -4.91 24.11
CA GLU A 334 -9.00 -6.07 24.43
C GLU A 334 -8.54 -6.80 23.16
N ARG A 335 -9.44 -6.94 22.18
CA ARG A 335 -9.12 -7.58 20.89
C ARG A 335 -8.17 -6.76 20.02
N ARG A 336 -7.95 -5.46 20.29
CA ARG A 336 -7.11 -4.60 19.44
C ARG A 336 -5.73 -5.19 19.16
N LEU A 337 -5.03 -5.67 20.21
CA LEU A 337 -3.68 -6.21 20.09
C LEU A 337 -3.67 -7.54 19.32
N LEU A 338 -4.68 -8.40 19.55
CA LEU A 338 -4.87 -9.67 18.85
C LEU A 338 -5.17 -9.44 17.36
N LEU A 339 -6.03 -8.47 17.05
CA LEU A 339 -6.43 -8.12 15.70
C LEU A 339 -5.26 -7.48 14.94
N LEU A 340 -4.51 -6.58 15.55
CA LEU A 340 -3.30 -6.00 14.96
C LEU A 340 -2.27 -7.08 14.63
N ASN A 341 -2.04 -8.02 15.56
CA ASN A 341 -1.16 -9.14 15.32
C ASN A 341 -1.67 -10.03 14.18
N SER A 342 -2.98 -10.28 14.09
CA SER A 342 -3.57 -11.03 12.97
C SER A 342 -3.35 -10.34 11.61
N VAL A 343 -3.42 -9.00 11.55
CA VAL A 343 -3.14 -8.23 10.34
C VAL A 343 -1.67 -8.35 9.95
N LEU A 344 -0.75 -8.24 10.91
CA LEU A 344 0.69 -8.41 10.69
C LEU A 344 1.03 -9.82 10.17
N LEU A 345 0.36 -10.84 10.70
CA LEU A 345 0.49 -12.22 10.21
C LEU A 345 -0.12 -12.41 8.82
N ARG A 346 -1.17 -11.67 8.45
CA ARG A 346 -1.70 -11.67 7.07
C ARG A 346 -0.74 -11.03 6.08
N GLN A 347 0.02 -10.01 6.49
CA GLN A 347 1.05 -9.40 5.64
C GLN A 347 2.23 -10.34 5.43
N ASN A 348 2.73 -10.90 6.53
CA ASN A 348 3.92 -11.74 6.53
C ASN A 348 3.67 -12.99 7.38
N PRO A 349 3.03 -14.04 6.81
CA PRO A 349 2.77 -15.29 7.52
C PRO A 349 4.04 -15.97 8.03
N HIS A 350 5.18 -15.73 7.38
CA HIS A 350 6.45 -16.36 7.67
C HIS A 350 7.29 -15.63 8.74
N ASN A 351 6.76 -14.57 9.37
CA ASN A 351 7.48 -13.86 10.43
C ASN A 351 7.30 -14.55 11.78
N VAL A 352 8.36 -15.21 12.25
CA VAL A 352 8.36 -15.99 13.49
C VAL A 352 8.21 -15.11 14.74
N GLN A 353 8.69 -13.87 14.71
CA GLN A 353 8.60 -12.97 15.87
C GLN A 353 7.17 -12.53 16.16
N GLU A 354 6.35 -12.36 15.12
CA GLU A 354 4.94 -11.97 15.27
C GLU A 354 4.10 -13.13 15.80
N TRP A 355 4.43 -14.38 15.44
CA TRP A 355 3.82 -15.56 16.06
C TRP A 355 4.15 -15.67 17.55
N HIS A 356 5.38 -15.37 17.96
CA HIS A 356 5.73 -15.32 19.39
C HIS A 356 4.98 -14.22 20.16
N LYS A 357 4.82 -13.03 19.55
CA LYS A 357 4.00 -11.97 20.14
C LYS A 357 2.54 -12.41 20.27
N ARG A 358 2.00 -13.13 19.28
CA ARG A 358 0.65 -13.69 19.34
C ARG A 358 0.48 -14.59 20.56
N VAL A 359 1.42 -15.50 20.79
CA VAL A 359 1.36 -16.43 21.92
C VAL A 359 1.37 -15.70 23.26
N LYS A 360 2.23 -14.68 23.40
CA LYS A 360 2.26 -13.84 24.61
C LYS A 360 0.94 -13.10 24.86
N LEU A 361 0.21 -12.75 23.80
CA LEU A 361 -1.10 -12.11 23.91
C LEU A 361 -2.20 -13.08 24.34
N TYR A 362 -2.03 -14.39 24.15
CA TYR A 362 -2.96 -15.44 24.60
C TYR A 362 -2.61 -16.01 25.99
N GLU A 363 -1.78 -15.33 26.78
CA GLU A 363 -1.47 -15.73 28.17
C GLU A 363 -2.77 -15.80 28.99
N GLY A 364 -3.27 -17.02 29.21
CA GLY A 364 -4.52 -17.30 29.93
C GLY A 364 -5.35 -18.45 29.36
N SER A 365 -5.25 -18.74 28.06
CA SER A 365 -5.98 -19.85 27.41
C SER A 365 -5.04 -20.88 26.75
N PRO A 366 -4.76 -22.02 27.41
CA PRO A 366 -3.85 -23.05 26.87
C PRO A 366 -4.26 -23.60 25.50
N HIS A 367 -5.57 -23.71 25.25
CA HIS A 367 -6.10 -24.23 23.99
C HIS A 367 -5.79 -23.30 22.80
N ASP A 368 -5.95 -21.99 22.97
CA ASP A 368 -5.70 -21.03 21.90
C ASP A 368 -4.20 -20.93 21.63
N ILE A 369 -3.35 -21.00 22.66
CA ILE A 369 -1.90 -21.07 22.50
C ILE A 369 -1.52 -22.27 21.62
N ILE A 370 -2.04 -23.47 21.92
CA ILE A 370 -1.78 -24.67 21.10
C ILE A 370 -2.25 -24.45 19.67
N HIS A 371 -3.47 -23.93 19.47
CA HIS A 371 -4.00 -23.66 18.15
C HIS A 371 -3.08 -22.69 17.37
N THR A 372 -2.66 -21.58 17.98
CA THR A 372 -1.77 -20.61 17.34
C THR A 372 -0.41 -21.20 16.98
N TYR A 373 0.17 -22.06 17.83
CA TYR A 373 1.42 -22.75 17.50
C TYR A 373 1.23 -23.77 16.37
N THR A 374 0.11 -24.51 16.35
CA THR A 374 -0.18 -25.45 15.26
C THR A 374 -0.39 -24.72 13.92
N GLU A 375 -1.09 -23.59 13.93
CA GLU A 375 -1.25 -22.72 12.75
C GLU A 375 0.11 -22.15 12.31
N ALA A 376 0.93 -21.67 13.25
CA ALA A 376 2.26 -21.14 12.96
C ALA A 376 3.15 -22.20 12.28
N VAL A 377 3.13 -23.43 12.80
CA VAL A 377 3.91 -24.54 12.23
C VAL A 377 3.42 -24.92 10.83
N GLN A 378 2.11 -24.88 10.57
CA GLN A 378 1.55 -25.20 9.25
C GLN A 378 1.80 -24.10 8.21
N THR A 379 1.86 -22.84 8.65
CA THR A 379 1.95 -21.66 7.75
C THR A 379 3.37 -21.21 7.47
N VAL A 380 4.34 -21.47 8.37
CA VAL A 380 5.72 -21.01 8.19
C VAL A 380 6.52 -21.99 7.34
N GLU A 381 6.81 -21.58 6.11
CA GLU A 381 7.73 -22.33 5.25
C GLU A 381 9.20 -22.06 5.65
N PRO A 382 10.04 -23.11 5.82
CA PRO A 382 11.43 -22.95 6.24
C PRO A 382 12.31 -22.08 5.33
N ARG A 383 11.99 -21.99 4.03
CA ARG A 383 12.77 -21.23 3.04
C ARG A 383 12.45 -19.72 3.02
N LEU A 384 11.23 -19.36 3.38
CA LEU A 384 10.72 -17.98 3.36
C LEU A 384 10.66 -17.35 4.76
N ALA A 385 11.01 -18.12 5.80
CA ALA A 385 10.98 -17.69 7.19
C ALA A 385 11.91 -16.49 7.42
N VAL A 386 11.32 -15.38 7.87
CA VAL A 386 12.05 -14.21 8.37
C VAL A 386 12.13 -14.35 9.88
N GLY A 387 13.27 -14.84 10.36
CA GLY A 387 13.51 -15.14 11.78
C GLY A 387 14.06 -16.53 12.00
N ARG A 388 14.26 -16.89 13.27
CA ARG A 388 14.80 -18.19 13.68
C ARG A 388 13.67 -19.19 13.89
N LEU A 389 13.37 -20.02 12.91
CA LEU A 389 12.28 -21.01 12.97
C LEU A 389 12.42 -21.97 14.18
N HIS A 390 13.64 -22.31 14.57
CA HIS A 390 13.90 -23.16 15.73
C HIS A 390 13.29 -22.59 17.03
N THR A 391 13.22 -21.27 17.18
CA THR A 391 12.65 -20.65 18.39
C THR A 391 11.17 -20.93 18.55
N LEU A 392 10.41 -21.09 17.46
CA LEU A 392 8.99 -21.40 17.50
C LEU A 392 8.77 -22.80 18.08
N TRP A 393 9.52 -23.78 17.56
CA TRP A 393 9.46 -25.16 18.02
C TRP A 393 9.93 -25.30 19.47
N VAL A 394 11.01 -24.61 19.85
CA VAL A 394 11.50 -24.61 21.25
C VAL A 394 10.49 -23.99 22.20
N ALA A 395 9.87 -22.86 21.82
CA ALA A 395 8.84 -22.23 22.66
C ALA A 395 7.59 -23.11 22.78
N PHE A 396 7.19 -23.79 21.71
CA PHE A 396 6.07 -24.72 21.73
C PHE A 396 6.34 -25.92 22.64
N SER A 397 7.55 -26.49 22.60
CA SER A 397 7.94 -27.57 23.51
C SER A 397 8.04 -27.10 24.96
N ARG A 398 8.61 -25.92 25.23
CA ARG A 398 8.67 -25.35 26.60
C ARG A 398 7.28 -25.07 27.17
N PHE A 399 6.31 -24.75 26.32
CA PHE A 399 4.91 -24.59 26.75
C PHE A 399 4.31 -25.92 27.24
N TYR A 400 4.51 -27.02 26.49
CA TYR A 400 4.10 -28.36 26.95
C TYR A 400 4.84 -28.83 28.20
N GLU A 401 6.12 -28.48 28.31
CA GLU A 401 6.93 -28.75 29.49
C GLU A 401 6.35 -28.04 30.73
N GLY A 402 5.98 -26.77 30.60
CA GLY A 402 5.31 -26.02 31.67
C GLY A 402 3.94 -26.58 32.06
N ALA A 403 3.26 -27.26 31.13
CA ALA A 403 2.00 -27.97 31.38
C ALA A 403 2.20 -29.39 31.95
N GLY A 404 3.44 -29.87 32.08
CA GLY A 404 3.78 -31.22 32.56
C GLY A 404 3.54 -32.35 31.55
N GLN A 405 3.30 -32.03 30.28
CA GLN A 405 3.06 -33.01 29.20
C GLN A 405 4.35 -33.29 28.42
N ILE A 406 5.22 -34.15 28.99
CA ILE A 406 6.54 -34.46 28.44
C ILE A 406 6.44 -35.26 27.13
N ASP A 407 5.49 -36.20 27.06
CA ASP A 407 5.30 -37.05 25.86
C ASP A 407 4.89 -36.22 24.64
N ASP A 408 4.01 -35.22 24.83
CA ASP A 408 3.62 -34.31 23.76
C ASP A 408 4.79 -33.41 23.34
N ALA A 409 5.61 -32.95 24.29
CA ALA A 409 6.83 -32.21 23.99
C ALA A 409 7.83 -33.03 23.16
N ARG A 410 7.96 -34.34 23.42
CA ARG A 410 8.78 -35.27 22.62
C ARG A 410 8.26 -35.39 21.19
N VAL A 411 6.95 -35.53 21.01
CA VAL A 411 6.33 -35.58 19.68
C VAL A 411 6.54 -34.27 18.92
N VAL A 412 6.46 -33.13 19.59
CA VAL A 412 6.75 -31.82 19.00
C VAL A 412 8.20 -31.72 18.54
N PHE A 413 9.16 -32.13 19.38
CA PHE A 413 10.57 -32.15 19.00
C PHE A 413 10.85 -33.12 17.86
N GLU A 414 10.27 -34.33 17.88
CA GLU A 414 10.41 -35.30 16.78
C GLU A 414 9.91 -34.70 15.46
N LYS A 415 8.73 -34.06 15.46
CA LYS A 415 8.21 -33.34 14.29
C LYS A 415 9.15 -32.21 13.86
N ALA A 416 9.72 -31.46 14.79
CA ALA A 416 10.68 -30.39 14.50
C ALA A 416 11.94 -30.95 13.80
N THR A 417 12.44 -32.12 14.19
CA THR A 417 13.62 -32.73 13.55
C THR A 417 13.39 -33.09 12.08
N HIS A 418 12.14 -33.39 11.71
CA HIS A 418 11.76 -33.72 10.33
C HIS A 418 11.67 -32.48 9.40
N VAL A 419 11.60 -31.27 9.96
CA VAL A 419 11.50 -30.03 9.18
C VAL A 419 12.83 -29.72 8.48
N ALA A 420 12.76 -29.46 7.18
CA ALA A 420 13.92 -29.09 6.37
C ALA A 420 14.31 -27.61 6.58
N TYR A 421 15.04 -27.32 7.65
CA TYR A 421 15.62 -25.99 7.90
C TYR A 421 16.60 -25.58 6.79
N VAL A 422 16.84 -24.27 6.65
CA VAL A 422 17.86 -23.73 5.72
C VAL A 422 19.25 -23.80 6.35
N LYS A 423 19.36 -23.50 7.66
CA LYS A 423 20.64 -23.52 8.38
C LYS A 423 20.78 -24.77 9.23
N VAL A 424 21.98 -25.36 9.21
CA VAL A 424 22.32 -26.52 10.05
C VAL A 424 22.31 -26.17 11.54
N ASP A 425 22.72 -24.94 11.88
CA ASP A 425 22.73 -24.45 13.28
C ASP A 425 21.33 -24.37 13.91
N ASP A 426 20.30 -24.14 13.09
CA ASP A 426 18.91 -24.09 13.57
C ASP A 426 18.45 -25.49 14.00
N LEU A 427 18.72 -26.51 13.18
CA LEU A 427 18.44 -27.90 13.53
C LEU A 427 19.26 -28.36 14.74
N ALA A 428 20.56 -28.02 14.77
CA ALA A 428 21.44 -28.33 15.90
C ALA A 428 20.90 -27.76 17.22
N SER A 429 20.37 -26.54 17.20
CA SER A 429 19.80 -25.92 18.39
C SER A 429 18.52 -26.61 18.88
N VAL A 430 17.69 -27.15 17.98
CA VAL A 430 16.52 -27.96 18.36
C VAL A 430 16.94 -29.23 19.08
N TRP A 431 17.97 -29.93 18.58
CA TRP A 431 18.50 -31.14 19.24
C TRP A 431 19.13 -30.85 20.60
N CYS A 432 19.88 -29.75 20.73
CA CYS A 432 20.42 -29.33 22.03
C CYS A 432 19.31 -29.05 23.04
N GLU A 433 18.28 -28.31 22.65
CA GLU A 433 17.15 -27.99 23.53
C GLU A 433 16.32 -29.22 23.90
N TRP A 434 16.20 -30.20 22.99
CA TRP A 434 15.56 -31.48 23.31
C TRP A 434 16.38 -32.25 24.36
N ALA A 435 17.71 -32.33 24.23
CA ALA A 435 18.53 -32.95 25.27
C ALA A 435 18.50 -32.16 26.60
N GLU A 436 18.52 -30.83 26.56
CA GLU A 436 18.38 -30.00 27.77
C GLU A 436 17.02 -30.21 28.46
N MET A 437 15.95 -30.51 27.71
CA MET A 437 14.66 -30.90 28.28
C MET A 437 14.77 -32.24 29.03
N GLU A 438 15.35 -33.27 28.42
CA GLU A 438 15.51 -34.56 29.08
C GLU A 438 16.47 -34.50 30.29
N ILE A 439 17.50 -33.65 30.26
CA ILE A 439 18.39 -33.39 31.41
C ILE A 439 17.61 -32.74 32.55
N ARG A 440 16.73 -31.78 32.28
CA ARG A 440 15.89 -31.13 33.31
C ARG A 440 14.93 -32.10 33.98
N HIS A 441 14.53 -33.16 33.29
CA HIS A 441 13.68 -34.22 33.82
C HIS A 441 14.45 -35.44 34.35
N GLU A 442 15.78 -35.34 34.50
CA GLU A 442 16.67 -36.40 35.03
C GLU A 442 16.75 -37.68 34.16
N ASN A 443 16.30 -37.65 32.90
CA ASN A 443 16.36 -38.78 31.97
C ASN A 443 17.69 -38.81 31.19
N TYR A 444 18.80 -39.00 31.90
CA TYR A 444 20.15 -38.90 31.32
C TYR A 444 20.45 -39.97 30.26
N GLU A 445 19.93 -41.20 30.43
CA GLU A 445 20.12 -42.28 29.45
C GLU A 445 19.42 -41.98 28.12
N GLU A 446 18.20 -41.42 28.17
CA GLU A 446 17.45 -41.04 26.98
C GLU A 446 18.11 -39.85 26.29
N ALA A 447 18.64 -38.88 27.04
CA ALA A 447 19.42 -37.77 26.49
C ALA A 447 20.69 -38.25 25.74
N LEU A 448 21.38 -39.25 26.27
CA LEU A 448 22.53 -39.87 25.60
C LEU A 448 22.12 -40.62 24.33
N GLN A 449 21.05 -41.42 24.38
CA GLN A 449 20.52 -42.10 23.19
C GLN A 449 20.07 -41.11 22.12
N LEU A 450 19.50 -39.98 22.53
CA LEU A 450 19.07 -38.91 21.65
C LEU A 450 20.24 -38.27 20.92
N MET A 451 21.31 -37.93 21.64
CA MET A 451 22.53 -37.38 21.05
C MET A 451 23.26 -38.40 20.17
N GLN A 452 23.23 -39.68 20.54
CA GLN A 452 23.70 -40.76 19.67
C GLN A 452 22.89 -40.84 18.37
N LYS A 453 21.56 -40.72 18.43
CA LYS A 453 20.68 -40.67 17.24
C LYS A 453 20.98 -39.48 16.35
N ALA A 454 21.26 -38.31 16.93
CA ALA A 454 21.60 -37.08 16.20
C ALA A 454 22.98 -37.15 15.51
N THR A 455 23.92 -37.93 16.05
CA THR A 455 25.31 -38.04 15.57
C THR A 455 25.56 -39.21 14.62
N VAL A 456 24.53 -40.00 14.29
CA VAL A 456 24.67 -41.12 13.34
C VAL A 456 25.10 -40.62 11.97
N MET A 457 26.19 -41.19 11.45
CA MET A 457 26.70 -40.87 10.12
C MET A 457 25.74 -41.37 9.03
N PRO A 458 25.35 -40.51 8.07
CA PRO A 458 24.65 -40.95 6.88
C PRO A 458 25.56 -41.86 6.02
N PRO A 459 25.00 -42.80 5.24
CA PRO A 459 25.76 -43.69 4.37
C PRO A 459 26.51 -42.97 3.23
N ARG A 460 26.18 -41.69 2.96
CA ARG A 460 26.81 -40.86 1.92
C ARG A 460 27.51 -39.65 2.56
N LYS A 461 28.79 -39.42 2.22
CA LYS A 461 29.54 -38.25 2.73
C LYS A 461 29.10 -36.98 2.01
N VAL A 462 28.28 -36.17 2.69
CA VAL A 462 27.75 -34.90 2.20
C VAL A 462 28.65 -33.74 2.61
N ALA A 463 28.88 -32.76 1.73
CA ALA A 463 29.60 -31.53 2.07
C ALA A 463 28.73 -30.60 2.95
N TYR A 464 29.33 -29.93 3.93
CA TYR A 464 28.61 -29.08 4.90
C TYR A 464 27.87 -27.89 4.23
N HIS A 465 28.41 -27.41 3.11
CA HIS A 465 27.93 -26.22 2.39
C HIS A 465 27.07 -26.54 1.16
N ASP A 466 26.73 -27.81 0.92
CA ASP A 466 25.87 -28.15 -0.22
C ASP A 466 24.40 -27.84 0.14
N GLU A 467 23.84 -26.79 -0.45
CA GLU A 467 22.45 -26.36 -0.25
C GLU A 467 21.44 -27.29 -0.93
N SER A 468 21.88 -28.20 -1.79
CA SER A 468 21.01 -29.12 -2.53
C SER A 468 20.52 -30.31 -1.70
N GLU A 469 21.24 -30.70 -0.63
CA GLU A 469 20.89 -31.83 0.21
C GLU A 469 20.31 -31.41 1.57
N THR A 470 19.49 -32.28 2.16
CA THR A 470 18.74 -31.98 3.39
C THR A 470 19.66 -31.70 4.57
N VAL A 471 19.30 -30.71 5.40
CA VAL A 471 20.08 -30.28 6.57
C VAL A 471 20.29 -31.41 7.60
N GLN A 472 19.38 -32.38 7.65
CA GLN A 472 19.52 -33.59 8.47
C GLN A 472 20.77 -34.41 8.11
N MET A 473 21.13 -34.49 6.82
CA MET A 473 22.35 -35.16 6.40
C MET A 473 23.62 -34.37 6.73
N ARG A 474 23.51 -33.09 7.11
CA ARG A 474 24.63 -32.22 7.49
C ARG A 474 24.81 -32.07 9.00
N LEU A 475 23.83 -32.52 9.81
CA LEU A 475 23.82 -32.37 11.26
C LEU A 475 25.04 -33.02 11.95
N TYR A 476 25.51 -34.17 11.45
CA TYR A 476 26.70 -34.85 12.00
C TYR A 476 27.99 -34.02 11.90
N LYS A 477 27.99 -32.92 11.14
CA LYS A 477 29.11 -31.98 11.04
C LYS A 477 29.01 -30.78 11.98
N SER A 478 27.91 -30.65 12.73
CA SER A 478 27.72 -29.51 13.62
C SER A 478 28.51 -29.68 14.91
N LEU A 479 29.42 -28.74 15.18
CA LEU A 479 30.24 -28.72 16.39
C LEU A 479 29.39 -28.65 17.66
N LYS A 480 28.29 -27.89 17.63
CA LYS A 480 27.42 -27.64 18.80
C LYS A 480 26.76 -28.90 19.35
N VAL A 481 26.33 -29.81 18.46
CA VAL A 481 25.75 -31.10 18.88
C VAL A 481 26.84 -32.00 19.46
N TRP A 482 28.02 -32.03 18.83
CA TRP A 482 29.16 -32.81 19.32
C TRP A 482 29.73 -32.30 20.65
N SER A 483 29.76 -30.98 20.89
CA SER A 483 30.19 -30.42 22.18
C SER A 483 29.22 -30.80 23.28
N MET A 484 27.91 -30.63 23.05
CA MET A 484 26.88 -31.05 24.02
C MET A 484 26.94 -32.55 24.28
N TYR A 485 27.18 -33.35 23.25
CA TYR A 485 27.31 -34.80 23.39
C TYR A 485 28.58 -35.19 24.17
N ALA A 486 29.70 -34.49 23.95
CA ALA A 486 30.92 -34.70 24.73
C ALA A 486 30.73 -34.31 26.20
N ASP A 487 30.09 -33.18 26.49
CA ASP A 487 29.81 -32.71 27.86
C ASP A 487 28.86 -33.68 28.60
N LEU A 488 27.87 -34.23 27.90
CA LEU A 488 26.96 -35.26 28.43
C LEU A 488 27.67 -36.58 28.73
N GLU A 489 28.55 -37.02 27.83
CA GLU A 489 29.33 -38.25 28.04
C GLU A 489 30.40 -38.04 29.13
N GLU A 490 30.98 -36.85 29.28
CA GLU A 490 31.93 -36.56 30.35
C GLU A 490 31.28 -36.62 31.74
N SER A 491 30.01 -36.20 31.84
CA SER A 491 29.25 -36.18 33.10
C SER A 491 28.58 -37.52 33.44
N PHE A 492 28.04 -38.24 32.45
CA PHE A 492 27.24 -39.45 32.68
C PHE A 492 27.69 -40.69 31.91
N GLY A 493 28.65 -40.54 31.00
CA GLY A 493 29.09 -41.59 30.08
C GLY A 493 30.11 -42.56 30.67
N THR A 494 30.43 -43.59 29.88
CA THR A 494 31.49 -44.54 30.21
C THR A 494 32.80 -44.13 29.54
N PHE A 495 33.94 -44.39 30.18
CA PHE A 495 35.26 -44.05 29.61
C PHE A 495 35.44 -44.47 28.13
N LYS A 496 34.88 -45.63 27.74
CA LYS A 496 34.94 -46.14 26.36
C LYS A 496 34.06 -45.34 25.39
N THR A 497 32.86 -44.95 25.82
CA THR A 497 31.95 -44.15 24.98
C THR A 497 32.49 -42.74 24.84
N CYS A 498 32.90 -42.07 25.91
CA CYS A 498 33.51 -40.73 25.87
C CYS A 498 34.72 -40.70 24.92
N LYS A 499 35.62 -41.70 25.03
CA LYS A 499 36.77 -41.82 24.14
C LYS A 499 36.36 -41.95 22.67
N ALA A 500 35.37 -42.79 22.38
CA ALA A 500 34.88 -42.96 21.02
C ALA A 500 34.23 -41.68 20.47
N VAL A 501 33.57 -40.88 21.31
CA VAL A 501 33.00 -39.57 20.93
C VAL A 501 34.12 -38.60 20.55
N TYR A 502 35.12 -38.43 21.41
CA TYR A 502 36.24 -37.53 21.15
C TYR A 502 37.07 -37.96 19.93
N ASP A 503 37.37 -39.25 19.77
CA ASP A 503 38.05 -39.77 18.57
C ASP A 503 37.23 -39.48 17.29
N ARG A 504 35.89 -39.62 17.33
CA ARG A 504 35.01 -39.27 16.20
C ARG A 504 35.01 -37.78 15.88
N ILE A 505 35.05 -36.90 16.88
CA ILE A 505 35.14 -35.44 16.67
C ILE A 505 36.44 -35.07 15.94
N ILE A 506 37.54 -35.73 16.32
CA ILE A 506 38.86 -35.55 15.70
C ILE A 506 38.85 -36.08 14.26
N ASP A 507 38.31 -37.28 14.02
CA ASP A 507 38.23 -37.90 12.69
C ASP A 507 37.39 -37.07 11.70
N LEU A 508 36.32 -36.44 12.18
CA LEU A 508 35.47 -35.57 11.38
C LEU A 508 36.09 -34.19 11.09
N LYS A 509 37.22 -33.85 11.74
CA LYS A 509 37.94 -32.57 11.63
C LYS A 509 37.14 -31.34 12.04
N ILE A 510 36.19 -31.51 12.96
CA ILE A 510 35.31 -30.43 13.46
C ILE A 510 35.81 -29.87 14.79
N ALA A 511 36.79 -30.53 15.42
CA ALA A 511 37.33 -30.15 16.72
C ALA A 511 37.73 -28.67 16.77
N THR A 512 37.53 -28.04 17.93
CA THR A 512 38.21 -26.78 18.30
C THR A 512 39.41 -27.12 19.19
N PRO A 513 40.43 -26.23 19.26
CA PRO A 513 41.57 -26.42 20.15
C PRO A 513 41.16 -26.70 21.61
N GLN A 514 40.10 -26.04 22.08
CA GLN A 514 39.56 -26.23 23.42
C GLN A 514 39.04 -27.66 23.66
N ILE A 515 38.34 -28.26 22.68
CA ILE A 515 37.84 -29.64 22.80
C ILE A 515 38.99 -30.64 22.89
N ILE A 516 40.09 -30.39 22.16
CA ILE A 516 41.28 -31.25 22.24
C ILE A 516 41.96 -31.12 23.61
N ILE A 517 42.01 -29.91 24.15
CA ILE A 517 42.53 -29.67 25.51
C ILE A 517 41.65 -30.38 26.54
N ASN A 518 40.32 -30.25 26.45
CA ASN A 518 39.38 -30.93 27.35
C ASN A 518 39.53 -32.46 27.25
N TYR A 519 39.64 -33.02 26.04
CA TYR A 519 39.88 -34.44 25.85
C TYR A 519 41.22 -34.92 26.45
N GLY A 520 42.27 -34.11 26.30
CA GLY A 520 43.57 -34.37 26.91
C GLY A 520 43.51 -34.35 28.44
N LEU A 521 42.77 -33.41 29.04
CA LEU A 521 42.54 -33.34 30.48
C LEU A 521 41.72 -34.54 30.98
N PHE A 522 40.65 -34.92 30.29
CA PHE A 522 39.83 -36.09 30.62
C PHE A 522 40.66 -37.38 30.64
N LEU A 523 41.52 -37.58 29.64
CA LEU A 523 42.42 -38.75 29.60
C LEU A 523 43.49 -38.72 30.71
N GLU A 524 43.93 -37.53 31.12
CA GLU A 524 44.83 -37.35 32.26
C GLU A 524 44.17 -37.73 33.59
N GLU A 525 42.92 -37.32 33.82
CA GLU A 525 42.15 -37.64 35.04
C GLU A 525 41.96 -39.16 35.20
N HIS A 526 41.76 -39.86 34.09
CA HIS A 526 41.65 -41.32 34.05
C HIS A 526 42.99 -42.07 33.98
N GLN A 527 44.12 -41.37 34.08
CA GLN A 527 45.48 -41.91 34.08
C GLN A 527 45.98 -42.55 32.76
N TYR A 528 45.36 -42.24 31.61
CA TYR A 528 45.78 -42.72 30.29
C TYR A 528 46.66 -41.70 29.55
N PHE A 529 47.86 -41.49 30.07
CA PHE A 529 48.76 -40.42 29.61
C PHE A 529 49.29 -40.63 28.19
N GLU A 530 49.63 -41.86 27.79
CA GLU A 530 50.10 -42.11 26.40
C GLU A 530 49.02 -41.83 25.36
N GLU A 531 47.76 -42.06 25.72
CA GLU A 531 46.62 -41.76 24.84
C GLU A 531 46.33 -40.26 24.82
N ALA A 532 46.48 -39.56 25.95
CA ALA A 532 46.41 -38.11 26.01
C ALA A 532 47.45 -37.46 25.08
N PHE A 533 48.71 -37.95 25.11
CA PHE A 533 49.74 -37.44 24.21
C PHE A 533 49.44 -37.72 22.73
N ARG A 534 48.88 -38.89 22.39
CA ARG A 534 48.41 -39.17 21.02
C ARG A 534 47.25 -38.26 20.61
N ALA A 535 46.34 -37.93 21.51
CA ALA A 535 45.24 -37.00 21.24
C ALA A 535 45.75 -35.60 20.92
N TYR A 536 46.73 -35.11 21.68
CA TYR A 536 47.40 -33.83 21.40
C TYR A 536 48.19 -33.86 20.08
N GLU A 537 48.95 -34.93 19.79
CA GLU A 537 49.67 -35.12 18.52
C GLU A 537 48.70 -35.12 17.32
N LYS A 538 47.57 -35.83 17.42
CA LYS A 538 46.49 -35.80 16.41
C LYS A 538 45.90 -34.39 16.26
N GLY A 539 45.73 -33.67 17.36
CA GLY A 539 45.21 -32.30 17.35
C GLY A 539 46.16 -31.30 16.69
N ILE A 540 47.46 -31.42 16.95
CA ILE A 540 48.51 -30.61 16.31
C ILE A 540 48.54 -30.85 14.80
N ALA A 541 48.37 -32.09 14.35
CA ALA A 541 48.32 -32.42 12.92
C ALA A 541 47.10 -31.83 12.19
N LEU A 542 46.02 -31.51 12.92
CA LEU A 542 44.77 -31.00 12.36
C LEU A 542 44.74 -29.49 12.21
N PHE A 543 45.32 -28.74 13.16
CA PHE A 543 45.27 -27.28 13.15
C PHE A 543 46.53 -26.66 12.54
N LYS A 544 46.38 -25.43 12.02
CA LYS A 544 47.50 -24.58 11.60
C LYS A 544 47.68 -23.44 12.59
N TRP A 545 48.89 -22.90 12.69
CA TRP A 545 49.19 -21.69 13.46
C TRP A 545 48.22 -20.56 13.10
N PRO A 546 47.67 -19.77 14.05
CA PRO A 546 48.05 -19.58 15.47
C PRO A 546 47.41 -20.47 16.55
N ASN A 547 46.30 -21.16 16.22
CA ASN A 547 45.49 -21.91 17.20
C ASN A 547 46.19 -23.16 17.79
N VAL A 548 47.30 -23.55 17.19
CA VAL A 548 48.17 -24.67 17.60
C VAL A 548 49.03 -24.30 18.82
N TYR A 549 49.22 -23.00 19.08
CA TYR A 549 50.04 -22.50 20.20
C TYR A 549 49.52 -22.96 21.56
N ASP A 550 48.21 -22.88 21.80
CA ASP A 550 47.60 -23.26 23.09
C ASP A 550 47.67 -24.78 23.32
N ILE A 551 47.53 -25.56 22.24
CA ILE A 551 47.66 -27.02 22.27
C ILE A 551 49.11 -27.43 22.55
N TRP A 552 50.09 -26.77 21.93
CA TRP A 552 51.50 -27.02 22.22
C TRP A 552 51.88 -26.62 23.64
N ASN A 553 51.41 -25.49 24.14
CA ASN A 553 51.72 -25.05 25.50
C ASN A 553 51.18 -26.03 26.55
N THR A 554 49.94 -26.47 26.40
CA THR A 554 49.35 -27.49 27.28
C THR A 554 50.10 -28.81 27.14
N TYR A 555 50.35 -29.29 25.93
CA TYR A 555 51.10 -30.53 25.69
C TYR A 555 52.52 -30.50 26.30
N LEU A 556 53.30 -29.45 26.05
CA LEU A 556 54.68 -29.33 26.52
C LEU A 556 54.75 -29.14 28.03
N THR A 557 53.87 -28.33 28.62
CA THR A 557 53.85 -28.13 30.08
C THR A 557 53.50 -29.42 30.82
N LYS A 558 52.57 -30.23 30.26
CA LYS A 558 52.15 -31.51 30.81
C LYS A 558 53.16 -32.62 30.58
N PHE A 559 53.79 -32.66 29.39
CA PHE A 559 54.88 -33.59 29.09
C PHE A 559 56.09 -33.36 30.00
N LEU A 560 56.50 -32.10 30.19
CA LEU A 560 57.58 -31.72 31.11
C LEU A 560 57.26 -32.00 32.58
N GLY A 561 55.99 -31.82 32.99
CA GLY A 561 55.57 -32.08 34.37
C GLY A 561 55.66 -33.56 34.78
N ARG A 562 55.53 -34.49 33.83
CA ARG A 562 55.51 -35.94 34.11
C ARG A 562 56.79 -36.68 33.75
N TYR A 563 57.39 -36.37 32.61
CA TYR A 563 58.58 -37.08 32.10
C TYR A 563 59.89 -36.34 32.38
N GLY A 564 59.91 -35.41 33.35
CA GLY A 564 61.07 -34.60 33.77
C GLY A 564 62.25 -35.41 34.32
N GLY A 565 62.80 -36.33 33.50
CA GLY A 565 63.97 -37.14 33.78
C GLY A 565 64.13 -38.39 32.89
N SER A 566 63.07 -38.98 32.33
CA SER A 566 63.17 -40.34 31.72
C SER A 566 63.20 -40.41 30.19
N LYS A 567 62.73 -39.38 29.45
CA LYS A 567 62.74 -39.36 27.97
C LYS A 567 63.09 -37.97 27.41
N LEU A 568 64.30 -37.50 27.73
CA LEU A 568 64.82 -36.19 27.29
C LEU A 568 64.96 -36.04 25.78
N GLU A 569 65.30 -37.10 25.06
CA GLU A 569 65.42 -37.09 23.59
C GLU A 569 64.07 -36.85 22.92
N ARG A 570 63.02 -37.55 23.38
CA ARG A 570 61.66 -37.34 22.89
C ARG A 570 61.13 -35.93 23.21
N ALA A 571 61.52 -35.37 24.36
CA ALA A 571 61.21 -33.98 24.69
C ALA A 571 61.85 -33.02 23.68
N ARG A 572 63.13 -33.24 23.34
CA ARG A 572 63.86 -32.44 22.35
C ARG A 572 63.24 -32.54 20.97
N ASP A 573 62.92 -33.74 20.49
CA ASP A 573 62.25 -33.93 19.19
C ASP A 573 60.91 -33.19 19.13
N LEU A 574 60.13 -33.20 20.22
CA LEU A 574 58.88 -32.46 20.31
C LEU A 574 59.11 -30.94 20.27
N PHE A 575 60.11 -30.43 20.99
CA PHE A 575 60.48 -29.01 20.95
C PHE A 575 61.01 -28.60 19.56
N GLU A 576 61.77 -29.45 18.87
CA GLU A 576 62.24 -29.19 17.51
C GLU A 576 61.07 -29.15 16.52
N GLN A 577 60.12 -30.08 16.60
CA GLN A 577 58.89 -30.07 15.79
C GLN A 577 58.00 -28.84 16.05
N CYS A 578 57.95 -28.34 17.30
CA CYS A 578 57.28 -27.08 17.60
C CYS A 578 57.93 -25.90 16.89
N LEU A 579 59.27 -25.83 16.96
CA LEU A 579 60.06 -24.69 16.52
C LEU A 579 60.20 -24.64 14.99
N GLU A 580 60.25 -25.80 14.32
CA GLU A 580 60.39 -25.90 12.86
C GLU A 580 59.16 -25.36 12.10
N HIS A 581 57.99 -25.33 12.75
CA HIS A 581 56.74 -24.86 12.15
C HIS A 581 56.24 -23.51 12.68
N CYS A 582 56.90 -22.88 13.66
CA CYS A 582 56.40 -21.69 14.36
C CYS A 582 56.70 -20.36 13.63
N PRO A 583 55.73 -19.44 13.46
CA PRO A 583 55.99 -18.07 13.01
C PRO A 583 56.63 -17.20 14.12
N ASP A 584 57.54 -16.29 13.74
CA ASP A 584 58.38 -15.45 14.64
C ASP A 584 57.62 -14.70 15.76
N ASN A 585 56.33 -14.41 15.59
CA ASN A 585 55.52 -13.67 16.58
C ASN A 585 55.10 -14.51 17.79
N PHE A 586 54.99 -15.83 17.67
CA PHE A 586 54.58 -16.73 18.76
C PHE A 586 55.75 -17.47 19.41
N ALA A 587 56.93 -17.42 18.79
CA ALA A 587 58.16 -18.00 19.31
C ALA A 587 58.56 -17.38 20.67
N LYS A 588 58.34 -16.08 20.88
CA LYS A 588 58.67 -15.40 22.15
C LYS A 588 57.91 -15.94 23.36
N GLY A 589 56.62 -16.24 23.24
CA GLY A 589 55.82 -16.76 24.37
C GLY A 589 56.17 -18.20 24.74
N LEU A 590 56.52 -19.03 23.75
CA LEU A 590 57.09 -20.36 23.95
C LEU A 590 58.47 -20.27 24.62
N PHE A 591 59.33 -19.34 24.17
CA PHE A 591 60.67 -19.14 24.73
C PHE A 591 60.65 -18.62 26.18
N ASP A 592 59.79 -17.65 26.53
CA ASP A 592 59.76 -17.07 27.89
C ASP A 592 59.26 -18.09 28.94
N HIS A 593 58.29 -18.95 28.58
CA HIS A 593 57.88 -20.06 29.45
C HIS A 593 58.94 -21.18 29.53
N THR A 594 59.68 -21.42 28.44
CA THR A 594 60.82 -22.35 28.49
C THR A 594 61.96 -21.81 29.34
N HIS A 595 62.21 -20.49 29.39
CA HIS A 595 63.30 -19.94 30.18
C HIS A 595 63.09 -20.17 31.68
N HIS A 596 61.84 -20.04 32.17
CA HIS A 596 61.53 -20.25 33.57
C HIS A 596 61.62 -21.73 34.02
N LYS A 597 61.47 -22.68 33.08
CA LYS A 597 61.61 -24.14 33.32
C LYS A 597 62.96 -24.71 32.86
N GLN A 598 63.68 -24.05 31.96
CA GLN A 598 65.08 -24.35 31.64
C GLN A 598 65.97 -24.07 32.84
N THR A 599 65.66 -23.08 33.69
CA THR A 599 66.37 -22.91 34.95
C THR A 599 66.26 -24.15 35.86
N LEU A 600 65.13 -24.88 35.80
CA LEU A 600 64.92 -26.16 36.51
C LEU A 600 65.66 -27.35 35.85
N LEU A 601 65.79 -27.34 34.52
CA LEU A 601 66.58 -28.35 33.78
C LEU A 601 68.09 -28.12 33.89
N VAL A 602 68.54 -26.87 33.96
CA VAL A 602 69.94 -26.50 34.20
C VAL A 602 70.34 -26.78 35.65
N SER A 603 69.42 -26.66 36.62
CA SER A 603 69.69 -27.04 38.02
C SER A 603 69.78 -28.55 38.28
N PHE A 604 69.42 -29.40 37.32
CA PHE A 604 69.61 -30.86 37.41
C PHE A 604 70.82 -31.36 36.60
N LEU A 605 71.52 -30.46 35.90
CA LEU A 605 72.72 -30.74 35.11
C LEU A 605 74.00 -30.17 35.74
N PHE A 606 73.94 -29.77 37.02
CA PHE A 606 75.10 -29.56 37.88
C PHE A 606 75.01 -30.43 39.13
#